data_AF-A0A1Y4VGK4-F1
#
_entry.id   AF-A0A1Y4VGK4-F1
#
_cell.length_a   1.000
_cell.length_b   1.000
_cell.length_c   1.000
_cell.angle_alpha   90.00
_cell.angle_beta   90.00
_cell.angle_gamma   90.00
#
_symmetry.space_group_name_H-M   'P 1'
#
loop_
_entity.id
_entity.type
_entity.pdbx_description
1 polymer ?
#
loop_
_entity_poly.entity_id
_entity_poly.type
_entity_poly.pdbx_seq_one_letter_code
_entity_poly.pdbx_strand_id
1 'polypeptide(L)'
;MRLNDFAEDVHQIAVEHGWWIKPPSFPEVIALCHSELSEALEEYRKGKGANETYVINGAPQGIPFELADVILRILDYCGHEGIDIERCLEEKNNFNRNRTFMHGGKVI
;
A
#
# COMPACT_ATOMS: atom_id res chain seq x y z
N MET A 1 -9.09 9.80 11.65
CA MET A 1 -8.21 8.67 11.96
C MET A 1 -6.80 9.10 11.62
N ARG A 2 -5.82 8.97 12.52
CA ARG A 2 -4.42 9.19 12.17
C ARG A 2 -3.92 8.00 11.36
N LEU A 3 -2.90 8.19 10.54
CA LEU A 3 -2.40 7.10 9.69
C LEU A 3 -1.79 5.96 10.52
N ASN A 4 -1.15 6.30 11.65
CA ASN A 4 -0.61 5.29 12.56
C ASN A 4 -1.73 4.48 13.24
N ASP A 5 -2.80 5.14 13.70
CA ASP A 5 -3.99 4.44 14.25
C ASP A 5 -4.59 3.48 13.21
N PHE A 6 -4.59 3.90 11.93
CA PHE A 6 -5.07 3.06 10.83
C PHE A 6 -4.13 1.88 10.56
N ALA A 7 -2.82 2.08 10.62
CA ALA A 7 -1.84 1.00 10.46
C ALA A 7 -1.99 -0.06 11.55
N GLU A 8 -2.24 0.36 12.80
CA GLU A 8 -2.52 -0.53 13.92
C GLU A 8 -3.81 -1.34 13.69
N ASP A 9 -4.89 -0.70 13.25
CA ASP A 9 -6.17 -1.36 12.92
C ASP A 9 -6.00 -2.39 11.79
N VAL A 10 -5.31 -2.01 10.70
CA VAL A 10 -5.01 -2.90 9.57
C VAL A 10 -4.20 -4.12 10.02
N HIS A 11 -3.18 -3.91 10.86
CA HIS A 11 -2.38 -5.01 11.41
C HIS A 11 -3.22 -5.94 12.28
N GLN A 12 -4.05 -5.38 13.16
CA GLN A 12 -4.92 -6.15 14.04
C GLN A 12 -5.90 -7.03 13.24
N ILE A 13 -6.50 -6.48 12.18
CA ILE A 13 -7.34 -7.24 11.25
C ILE A 13 -6.54 -8.38 10.61
N ALA A 14 -5.31 -8.14 10.15
CA ALA A 14 -4.47 -9.18 9.55
C ALA A 14 -4.14 -10.31 10.54
N VAL A 15 -3.85 -9.97 11.80
CA VAL A 15 -3.62 -10.94 12.89
C VAL A 15 -4.86 -11.79 13.15
N GLU A 16 -6.05 -11.17 13.24
CA GLU A 16 -7.32 -11.85 13.47
C GLU A 16 -7.69 -12.83 12.35
N HIS A 17 -7.32 -12.51 11.11
CA HIS A 17 -7.50 -13.38 9.95
C HIS A 17 -6.40 -14.44 9.80
N GLY A 18 -5.47 -14.52 10.75
CA GLY A 18 -4.45 -15.57 10.84
C GLY A 18 -3.23 -15.38 9.95
N TRP A 19 -3.08 -14.23 9.29
CA TRP A 19 -1.95 -13.95 8.40
C TRP A 19 -0.60 -13.91 9.13
N TRP A 20 -0.63 -13.67 10.44
CA TRP A 20 0.55 -13.58 11.30
C TRP A 20 0.78 -14.83 12.18
N ILE A 21 0.04 -15.93 11.97
CA ILE A 21 0.33 -17.22 12.64
C ILE A 21 1.73 -17.72 12.23
N LYS A 22 2.08 -17.55 10.95
CA LYS A 22 3.43 -17.70 10.44
C LYS A 22 3.83 -16.36 9.82
N PRO A 23 4.50 -15.48 10.59
CA PRO A 23 4.85 -14.13 10.13
C PRO A 23 5.64 -14.18 8.83
N PRO A 24 5.27 -13.38 7.81
CA PRO A 24 6.11 -13.20 6.63
C PRO A 24 7.39 -12.47 7.02
N SER A 25 8.49 -12.86 6.40
CA SER A 25 9.73 -12.08 6.41
C SER A 25 9.55 -10.80 5.60
N PHE A 26 10.36 -9.78 5.87
CA PHE A 26 10.30 -8.51 5.11
C PHE A 26 10.40 -8.71 3.57
N PRO A 27 11.26 -9.58 3.01
CA PRO A 27 11.25 -9.86 1.58
C PRO A 27 9.92 -10.43 1.06
N GLU A 28 9.23 -11.25 1.85
CA GLU A 28 7.90 -11.77 1.49
C GLU A 28 6.86 -10.65 1.49
N VAL A 29 6.92 -9.72 2.45
CA VAL A 29 6.06 -8.53 2.47
C VAL A 29 6.27 -7.69 1.20
N ILE A 30 7.53 -7.47 0.80
CA ILE A 30 7.83 -6.75 -0.45
C ILE A 30 7.26 -7.50 -1.67
N ALA A 31 7.39 -8.82 -1.72
CA ALA A 31 6.82 -9.63 -2.80
C ALA A 31 5.28 -9.53 -2.86
N LEU A 32 4.60 -9.49 -1.71
CA LEU A 32 3.16 -9.27 -1.63
C LEU A 32 2.77 -7.88 -2.14
N CYS A 33 3.49 -6.82 -1.79
CA CYS A 33 3.24 -5.50 -2.37
C CYS A 33 3.38 -5.49 -3.90
N HIS A 34 4.34 -6.26 -4.44
CA HIS A 34 4.51 -6.40 -5.88
C HIS A 34 3.36 -7.17 -6.55
N SER A 35 2.73 -8.15 -5.88
CA SER A 35 1.57 -8.83 -6.44
C SER A 35 0.39 -7.88 -6.59
N GLU A 36 0.06 -7.09 -5.56
CA GLU A 36 -1.05 -6.12 -5.64
C GLU A 36 -0.80 -5.06 -6.75
N LEU A 37 0.45 -4.59 -6.91
CA LEU A 37 0.82 -3.71 -8.04
C LEU A 37 0.64 -4.39 -9.41
N SER A 38 0.86 -5.70 -9.48
CA SER A 38 0.65 -6.45 -10.71
C SER A 38 -0.84 -6.61 -11.01
N GLU A 39 -1.69 -6.76 -9.99
CA GLU A 39 -3.16 -6.79 -10.15
C GLU A 39 -3.69 -5.44 -10.67
N ALA A 40 -3.16 -4.32 -10.15
CA ALA A 40 -3.46 -2.99 -10.70
C ALA A 40 -3.08 -2.86 -12.19
N LEU A 41 -1.94 -3.44 -12.59
CA LEU A 41 -1.51 -3.48 -14.00
C LEU A 41 -2.42 -4.37 -14.85
N GLU A 42 -2.90 -5.49 -14.32
CA GLU A 42 -3.86 -6.35 -15.01
C GLU A 42 -5.19 -5.64 -15.25
N GLU A 43 -5.70 -4.88 -14.30
CA GLU A 43 -6.90 -4.06 -14.48
C GLU A 43 -6.72 -3.03 -15.62
N TYR A 44 -5.56 -2.35 -15.65
CA TYR A 44 -5.22 -1.47 -16.77
C TYR A 44 -5.17 -2.22 -18.11
N ARG A 45 -4.59 -3.43 -18.16
CA ARG A 45 -4.52 -4.26 -19.37
C ARG A 45 -5.89 -4.73 -19.85
N LYS A 46 -6.86 -4.89 -18.94
CA LYS A 46 -8.27 -5.15 -19.27
C LYS A 46 -9.01 -3.91 -19.79
N GLY A 47 -8.34 -2.76 -19.90
CA GLY A 47 -8.91 -1.51 -20.41
C GLY A 47 -9.74 -0.74 -19.37
N LYS A 48 -9.56 -1.04 -18.08
CA LYS A 48 -10.27 -0.37 -16.99
C LYS A 48 -9.78 1.05 -16.78
N GLY A 49 -10.71 1.96 -16.51
CA GLY A 49 -10.38 3.35 -16.21
C GLY A 49 -9.68 3.50 -14.86
N ALA A 50 -8.80 4.51 -14.72
CA ALA A 50 -8.03 4.74 -13.49
C ALA A 50 -8.90 4.98 -12.23
N ASN A 51 -10.13 5.47 -12.39
CA ASN A 51 -11.10 5.66 -11.30
C ASN A 51 -12.30 4.69 -11.41
N GLU A 52 -12.27 3.75 -12.36
CA GLU A 52 -13.33 2.76 -12.49
C GLU A 52 -13.25 1.79 -11.30
N THR A 53 -14.40 1.60 -10.65
CA THR A 53 -14.55 0.63 -9.56
C THR A 53 -15.79 -0.20 -9.79
N TYR A 54 -15.74 -1.45 -9.37
CA TYR A 54 -16.85 -2.39 -9.52
C TYR A 54 -16.78 -3.46 -8.43
N VAL A 55 -17.78 -4.34 -8.39
CA VAL A 55 -17.87 -5.40 -7.37
C VAL A 55 -17.96 -6.76 -8.06
N ILE A 56 -17.12 -7.71 -7.64
CA ILE A 56 -17.21 -9.12 -8.02
C ILE A 56 -17.41 -9.93 -6.74
N ASN A 57 -18.49 -10.73 -6.67
CA ASN A 57 -18.79 -11.60 -5.53
C ASN A 57 -18.77 -10.88 -4.16
N GLY A 58 -19.15 -9.61 -4.13
CA GLY A 58 -19.17 -8.79 -2.91
C GLY A 58 -17.84 -8.12 -2.55
N ALA A 59 -16.76 -8.39 -3.28
CA ALA A 59 -15.47 -7.73 -3.11
C ALA A 59 -15.34 -6.51 -4.05
N PRO A 60 -14.86 -5.35 -3.56
CA PRO A 60 -14.53 -4.21 -4.42
C PRO A 60 -13.33 -4.55 -5.32
N GLN A 61 -13.32 -3.99 -6.52
CA GLN A 61 -12.35 -4.28 -7.58
C GLN A 61 -12.04 -3.02 -8.39
N GLY A 62 -10.91 -3.05 -9.08
CA GLY A 62 -10.44 -2.01 -9.99
C GLY A 62 -9.12 -1.38 -9.53
N ILE A 63 -8.45 -0.67 -10.44
CA ILE A 63 -7.13 -0.06 -10.20
C ILE A 63 -7.06 0.68 -8.85
N PRO A 64 -8.05 1.49 -8.43
CA PRO A 64 -8.00 2.16 -7.13
C PRO A 64 -7.93 1.21 -5.93
N PHE A 65 -8.61 0.06 -5.99
CA PHE A 65 -8.64 -0.91 -4.90
C PHE A 65 -7.37 -1.74 -4.86
N GLU A 66 -6.82 -2.14 -6.00
CA GLU A 66 -5.51 -2.82 -6.05
C GLU A 66 -4.38 -1.92 -5.49
N LEU A 67 -4.42 -0.61 -5.80
CA LEU A 67 -3.50 0.36 -5.20
C LEU A 67 -3.74 0.55 -3.70
N ALA A 68 -4.99 0.46 -3.25
CA ALA A 68 -5.31 0.48 -1.83
C ALA A 68 -4.76 -0.76 -1.13
N ASP A 69 -4.82 -1.94 -1.76
CA ASP A 69 -4.25 -3.18 -1.21
C ASP A 69 -2.74 -3.09 -1.04
N VAL A 70 -2.01 -2.46 -1.99
CA VAL A 70 -0.58 -2.13 -1.79
C VAL A 70 -0.36 -1.27 -0.54
N ILE A 71 -1.18 -0.23 -0.36
CA ILE A 71 -1.08 0.66 0.81
C ILE A 71 -1.36 -0.14 2.09
N LEU A 72 -2.39 -0.98 2.10
CA LEU A 72 -2.73 -1.81 3.25
C LEU A 72 -1.62 -2.80 3.59
N ARG A 73 -0.94 -3.41 2.61
CA ARG A 73 0.24 -4.28 2.86
C ARG A 73 1.38 -3.52 3.53
N ILE A 74 1.64 -2.29 3.10
CA ILE A 74 2.66 -1.43 3.72
C ILE A 74 2.23 -1.05 5.15
N LEU A 75 0.97 -0.68 5.35
CA LEU A 75 0.44 -0.28 6.64
C LEU A 75 0.39 -1.45 7.64
N ASP A 76 0.02 -2.66 7.22
CA ASP A 76 0.10 -3.88 8.04
C ASP A 76 1.52 -4.09 8.58
N TYR A 77 2.53 -4.01 7.71
CA TYR A 77 3.93 -4.13 8.13
C TYR A 77 4.37 -2.98 9.04
N CYS A 78 3.92 -1.74 8.78
CA CYS A 78 4.20 -0.62 9.67
C CYS A 78 3.57 -0.81 11.05
N GLY A 79 2.33 -1.30 11.12
CA GLY A 79 1.65 -1.63 12.37
C GLY A 79 2.38 -2.75 13.13
N HIS A 80 2.83 -3.78 12.42
CA HIS A 80 3.61 -4.87 13.00
C HIS A 80 4.93 -4.40 13.65
N GLU A 81 5.71 -3.61 12.91
CA GLU A 81 7.04 -3.16 13.34
C GLU A 81 7.00 -1.91 14.26
N GLY A 82 5.83 -1.31 14.46
CA GLY A 82 5.69 -0.05 15.19
C GLY A 82 6.33 1.14 14.47
N ILE A 83 6.32 1.14 13.13
CA ILE A 83 6.87 2.23 12.32
C ILE A 83 5.93 3.43 12.38
N ASP A 84 6.45 4.57 12.84
CA ASP A 84 5.78 5.87 12.76
C ASP A 84 5.76 6.39 11.31
N ILE A 85 4.86 5.81 10.50
CA ILE A 85 4.76 6.07 9.07
C ILE A 85 4.22 7.48 8.80
N GLU A 86 3.36 8.00 9.67
CA GLU A 86 2.85 9.37 9.60
C GLU A 86 4.00 10.38 9.67
N ARG A 87 4.87 10.30 10.69
CA ARG A 87 6.06 11.16 10.80
C ARG A 87 6.99 11.00 9.59
N CYS A 88 7.24 9.77 9.15
CA CYS A 88 8.10 9.51 7.99
C CYS A 88 7.56 10.20 6.72
N LEU A 89 6.25 10.14 6.48
CA LEU A 89 5.61 10.78 5.34
C LEU A 89 5.66 12.30 5.44
N GLU A 90 5.40 12.87 6.62
CA GLU A 90 5.49 14.31 6.87
C GLU A 90 6.90 14.84 6.61
N GLU A 91 7.91 14.22 7.23
CA GLU A 91 9.32 14.57 7.04
C GLU A 91 9.72 14.45 5.57
N LYS A 92 9.32 13.37 4.89
CA LYS A 92 9.64 13.15 3.48
C LYS A 92 8.97 14.16 2.56
N ASN A 93 7.71 14.49 2.82
CA ASN A 93 6.97 15.47 2.03
C ASN A 93 7.54 16.88 2.23
N ASN A 94 7.89 17.25 3.46
CA ASN A 94 8.57 18.51 3.78
C ASN A 94 9.93 18.61 3.08
N PHE A 95 10.70 17.53 3.06
CA PHE A 95 11.92 17.47 2.25
C PHE A 95 11.65 17.65 0.76
N ASN A 96 10.62 16.97 0.21
CA ASN A 96 10.27 17.05 -1.22
C ASN A 96 9.81 18.45 -1.65
N ARG A 97 9.11 19.22 -0.80
CA ARG A 97 8.72 20.61 -1.07
C ARG A 97 9.91 21.53 -1.32
N ASN A 98 11.05 21.22 -0.71
CA ASN A 98 12.29 21.99 -0.83
C ASN A 98 13.22 21.48 -1.94
N ARG A 99 12.82 20.43 -2.69
CA ARG A 99 13.61 19.94 -3.84
C ARG A 99 13.45 20.86 -5.04
N THR A 100 14.56 21.07 -5.74
CA THR A 100 14.54 21.76 -7.04
C THR A 100 13.78 20.94 -8.08
N PHE A 101 13.16 21.63 -9.04
CA PHE A 101 12.38 21.02 -10.11
C PHE A 101 13.22 19.97 -10.88
N MET A 102 12.70 18.75 -11.00
CA MET A 102 13.34 17.60 -11.67
C MET A 102 14.73 17.21 -11.14
N HIS A 103 14.95 17.27 -9.83
CA HIS A 103 16.20 16.77 -9.26
C HIS A 103 16.29 15.23 -9.39
N GLY A 104 17.20 14.75 -10.25
CA GLY A 104 17.57 13.34 -10.37
C GLY A 104 17.33 12.67 -11.72
N GLY A 105 16.73 13.36 -12.71
CA GLY A 105 16.73 12.96 -14.13
C GLY A 105 16.51 11.48 -14.42
N LYS A 106 15.65 10.79 -13.66
CA LYS A 106 15.39 9.37 -13.90
C LYS A 106 14.55 9.25 -15.15
N VAL A 107 15.23 8.90 -16.25
CA VAL A 107 14.63 8.34 -17.45
C VAL A 107 13.98 7.03 -17.02
N ILE A 108 12.66 6.98 -17.04
CA ILE A 108 11.89 5.73 -16.94
C ILE A 108 11.66 5.25 -18.38
#